data_AF-A0A2M7QK18-F1
#
_entry.id   AF-A0A2M7QK18-F1
#
_cell.length_a   1.000
_cell.length_b   1.000
_cell.length_c   1.000
_cell.angle_alpha   90.00
_cell.angle_beta   90.00
_cell.angle_gamma   90.00
#
_symmetry.space_group_name_H-M   'P 1'
#
loop_
_entity.id
_entity.type
_entity.pdbx_description
1 polymer ?
#
loop_
_entity_poly.entity_id
_entity_poly.type
_entity_poly.pdbx_seq_one_letter_code
_entity_poly.pdbx_strand_id
1 'polypeptide(L)'
;MNELIEQIKTIMIDVATGKANIQDTNDEYKRIFQELDDLFVANNMKNPNDFSDLWEFYNYWKKRGMKTYADRRSYIIKLYKNIKPKKPVVKLGAYNFVHPARIKELKALKNTDFDISKLVRFCEELNIAFSCECYLSTAMLVRAIADHIPPIFEKNTFTEVSNNHGSKSFKESMKNLDNSSRKISDSHLHTQIRKKEVLPNSNQVDFSNDLDVLLAEIYRVLK
;
A
#
# COMPACT_ATOMS: atom_id res chain seq x y z
N MET A 1 9.74 -3.21 7.70
CA MET A 1 10.26 -2.54 8.93
C MET A 1 9.64 -3.11 10.21
N ASN A 2 8.33 -3.00 10.47
CA ASN A 2 7.75 -3.52 11.73
C ASN A 2 7.97 -5.02 11.94
N GLU A 3 7.74 -5.81 10.90
CA GLU A 3 7.95 -7.26 10.95
C GLU A 3 9.41 -7.62 11.25
N LEU A 4 10.36 -6.97 10.56
CA LEU A 4 11.79 -7.13 10.82
C LEU A 4 12.19 -6.71 12.24
N ILE A 5 11.59 -5.63 12.79
CA ILE A 5 11.79 -5.23 14.19
C ILE A 5 11.31 -6.32 15.15
N GLU A 6 10.16 -6.94 14.89
CA GLU A 6 9.67 -8.03 15.74
C GLU A 6 10.52 -9.30 15.59
N GLN A 7 11.00 -9.62 14.39
CA GLN A 7 11.92 -10.74 14.16
C GLN A 7 13.25 -10.54 14.90
N ILE A 8 13.89 -9.38 14.75
CA ILE A 8 15.18 -9.12 15.42
C ILE A 8 15.03 -9.10 16.95
N LYS A 9 13.92 -8.53 17.47
CA LYS A 9 13.61 -8.56 18.92
C LYS A 9 13.43 -9.98 19.42
N THR A 10 12.75 -10.83 18.65
CA THR A 10 12.52 -12.23 19.02
C THR A 10 13.83 -12.98 19.16
N ILE A 11 14.72 -12.88 18.15
CA ILE A 11 16.05 -13.51 18.20
C ILE A 11 16.84 -13.00 19.41
N MET A 12 16.90 -11.68 19.61
CA MET A 12 17.60 -11.08 20.76
C MET A 12 17.05 -11.58 22.11
N ILE A 13 15.73 -11.72 22.24
CA ILE A 13 15.07 -12.19 23.47
C ILE A 13 15.37 -13.67 23.70
N ASP A 14 15.28 -14.49 22.67
CA ASP A 14 15.49 -15.94 22.79
C ASP A 14 16.93 -16.24 23.20
N VAL A 15 17.91 -15.56 22.59
CA VAL A 15 19.32 -15.65 22.98
C VAL A 15 19.54 -15.12 24.39
N ALA A 16 18.99 -13.94 24.72
CA ALA A 16 19.14 -13.33 26.06
C ALA A 16 18.53 -14.18 27.18
N THR A 17 17.59 -15.07 26.83
CA THR A 17 16.84 -15.90 27.77
C THR A 17 17.19 -17.37 27.70
N GLY A 18 18.22 -17.73 26.91
CA GLY A 18 18.74 -19.08 26.78
C GLY A 18 17.86 -20.05 26.00
N LYS A 19 16.87 -19.54 25.24
CA LYS A 19 16.00 -20.33 24.36
C LYS A 19 16.65 -20.64 23.01
N ALA A 20 17.60 -19.83 22.59
CA ALA A 20 18.37 -20.00 21.36
C ALA A 20 19.86 -19.81 21.62
N ASN A 21 20.70 -20.49 20.83
CA ASN A 21 22.13 -20.30 20.85
C ASN A 21 22.55 -19.20 19.86
N ILE A 22 23.53 -18.38 20.25
CA ILE A 22 24.14 -17.35 19.40
C ILE A 22 24.67 -17.98 18.10
N GLN A 23 25.40 -19.10 18.18
CA GLN A 23 26.04 -19.67 16.98
C GLN A 23 25.03 -20.00 15.87
N ASP A 24 23.84 -20.46 16.24
CA ASP A 24 22.83 -20.93 15.28
C ASP A 24 22.00 -19.78 14.69
N THR A 25 21.91 -18.65 15.38
CA THR A 25 20.99 -17.54 15.04
C THR A 25 21.71 -16.26 14.60
N ASN A 26 23.03 -16.18 14.76
CA ASN A 26 23.79 -14.95 14.49
C ASN A 26 23.77 -14.53 13.01
N ASP A 27 23.79 -15.48 12.08
CA ASP A 27 23.78 -15.16 10.65
C ASP A 27 22.40 -14.62 10.23
N GLU A 28 21.32 -15.19 10.75
CA GLU A 28 19.97 -14.68 10.56
C GLU A 28 19.81 -13.28 11.17
N TYR A 29 20.31 -13.10 12.40
CA TYR A 29 20.33 -11.80 13.07
C TYR A 29 21.05 -10.74 12.22
N LYS A 30 22.26 -11.04 11.71
CA LYS A 30 23.05 -10.12 10.88
C LYS A 30 22.31 -9.71 9.60
N ARG A 31 21.65 -10.67 8.94
CA ARG A 31 20.83 -10.40 7.76
C ARG A 31 19.71 -9.41 8.06
N ILE A 32 18.94 -9.67 9.13
CA ILE A 32 17.83 -8.80 9.54
C ILE A 32 18.37 -7.43 10.01
N PHE A 33 19.51 -7.41 10.70
CA PHE A 33 20.16 -6.18 11.14
C PHE A 33 20.51 -5.28 9.95
N GLN A 34 21.15 -5.83 8.92
CA GLN A 34 21.53 -5.06 7.72
C GLN A 34 20.28 -4.52 6.99
N GLU A 35 19.25 -5.36 6.83
CA GLU A 35 18.00 -4.94 6.19
C GLU A 35 17.30 -3.82 7.00
N LEU A 36 17.33 -3.89 8.33
CA LEU A 36 16.83 -2.83 9.18
C LEU A 36 17.67 -1.56 9.07
N ASP A 37 18.99 -1.67 9.06
CA ASP A 37 19.89 -0.52 8.96
C ASP A 37 19.66 0.25 7.66
N ASP A 38 19.59 -0.46 6.52
CA ASP A 38 19.27 0.11 5.21
C ASP A 38 17.92 0.85 5.24
N LEU A 39 16.90 0.26 5.88
CA LEU A 39 15.59 0.88 6.03
C LEU A 39 15.61 2.12 6.94
N PHE A 40 16.40 2.11 8.01
CA PHE A 40 16.56 3.29 8.88
C PHE A 40 17.27 4.42 8.12
N VAL A 41 18.36 4.11 7.39
CA VAL A 41 19.09 5.06 6.54
C VAL A 41 18.18 5.66 5.48
N ALA A 42 17.39 4.84 4.77
CA ALA A 42 16.42 5.28 3.77
C ALA A 42 15.33 6.20 4.34
N ASN A 43 15.08 6.14 5.66
CA ASN A 43 14.11 6.99 6.35
C ASN A 43 14.72 8.23 7.03
N ASN A 44 16.01 8.52 6.79
CA ASN A 44 16.83 9.52 7.48
C ASN A 44 16.82 9.33 9.01
N MET A 45 16.88 8.08 9.44
CA MET A 45 16.91 7.69 10.85
C MET A 45 18.17 6.86 11.11
N LYS A 46 18.67 6.90 12.35
CA LYS A 46 19.70 5.96 12.80
C LYS A 46 19.01 4.72 13.36
N ASN A 47 19.52 3.52 13.04
CA ASN A 47 19.10 2.30 13.70
C ASN A 47 19.35 2.42 15.21
N PRO A 48 18.33 2.24 16.08
CA PRO A 48 18.50 2.33 17.53
C PRO A 48 19.26 1.14 18.11
N ASN A 49 19.38 0.05 17.35
CA ASN A 49 20.20 -1.09 17.72
C ASN A 49 21.62 -0.88 17.18
N ASP A 50 22.57 -0.69 18.09
CA ASP A 50 23.99 -0.47 17.77
C ASP A 50 24.78 -1.80 17.69
N PHE A 51 24.13 -2.97 17.80
CA PHE A 51 24.79 -4.28 17.79
C PHE A 51 24.61 -4.95 16.44
N SER A 52 25.65 -4.93 15.62
CA SER A 52 25.66 -5.55 14.29
C SER A 52 25.65 -7.08 14.35
N ASP A 53 26.01 -7.66 15.49
CA ASP A 53 25.89 -9.09 15.76
C ASP A 53 25.47 -9.41 17.22
N LEU A 54 25.08 -10.67 17.46
CA LEU A 54 24.62 -11.13 18.76
C LEU A 54 25.75 -11.25 19.80
N TRP A 55 27.00 -11.39 19.38
CA TRP A 55 28.15 -11.40 20.29
C TRP A 55 28.40 -10.02 20.89
N GLU A 56 28.26 -8.96 20.10
CA GLU A 56 28.30 -7.57 20.58
C GLU A 56 27.23 -7.33 21.65
N PHE A 57 26.00 -7.78 21.39
CA PHE A 57 24.90 -7.65 22.35
C PHE A 57 25.13 -8.50 23.63
N TYR A 58 25.64 -9.72 23.48
CA TYR A 58 26.02 -10.58 24.62
C TYR A 58 27.09 -9.93 25.51
N ASN A 59 28.15 -9.42 24.88
CA ASN A 59 29.24 -8.74 25.59
C ASN A 59 28.73 -7.49 26.30
N TYR A 60 27.82 -6.73 25.67
CA TYR A 60 27.20 -5.55 26.25
C TYR A 60 26.42 -5.86 27.53
N TRP A 61 25.47 -6.81 27.49
CA TRP A 61 24.65 -7.10 28.67
C TRP A 61 25.47 -7.73 29.81
N LYS A 62 26.53 -8.48 29.45
CA LYS A 62 27.43 -9.12 30.43
C LYS A 62 28.23 -8.05 31.16
N LYS A 63 28.80 -7.09 30.42
CA LYS A 63 29.53 -5.95 30.97
C LYS A 63 28.65 -5.03 31.81
N ARG A 64 27.39 -4.82 31.41
CA ARG A 64 26.40 -3.99 32.12
C ARG A 64 25.81 -4.65 33.37
N GLY A 65 26.11 -5.93 33.63
CA GLY A 65 25.60 -6.63 34.79
C GLY A 65 24.09 -6.89 34.74
N MET A 66 23.50 -7.10 33.55
CA MET A 66 22.08 -7.44 33.40
C MET A 66 21.86 -8.92 33.79
N LYS A 67 21.72 -9.15 35.10
CA LYS A 67 21.70 -10.49 35.70
C LYS A 67 20.39 -11.24 35.43
N THR A 68 19.27 -10.54 35.32
CA THR A 68 17.96 -11.20 35.14
C THR A 68 17.51 -11.21 33.68
N TYR A 69 16.71 -12.21 33.33
CA TYR A 69 16.01 -12.25 32.03
C TYR A 69 15.06 -11.05 31.85
N ALA A 70 14.48 -10.55 32.94
CA ALA A 70 13.63 -9.37 32.93
C ALA A 70 14.41 -8.12 32.49
N ASP A 71 15.63 -7.92 33.00
CA ASP A 71 16.47 -6.76 32.62
C ASP A 71 16.80 -6.76 31.13
N ARG A 72 17.18 -7.92 30.59
CA ARG A 72 17.55 -8.07 29.18
C ARG A 72 16.35 -7.86 28.25
N ARG A 73 15.19 -8.46 28.57
CA ARG A 73 13.94 -8.25 27.83
C ARG A 73 13.51 -6.78 27.86
N SER A 74 13.59 -6.15 29.03
CA SER A 74 13.26 -4.73 29.21
C SER A 74 14.13 -3.83 28.35
N TYR A 75 15.43 -4.13 28.24
CA TYR A 75 16.34 -3.40 27.35
C TYR A 75 15.93 -3.55 25.87
N ILE A 76 15.68 -4.78 25.40
CA ILE A 76 15.31 -5.05 24.00
C ILE A 76 13.99 -4.36 23.62
N ILE A 77 12.99 -4.40 24.52
CA ILE A 77 11.72 -3.69 24.31
C ILE A 77 11.93 -2.18 24.22
N LYS A 78 12.85 -1.63 25.02
CA LYS A 78 13.15 -0.19 25.03
C LYS A 78 13.90 0.27 23.78
N LEU A 79 14.75 -0.55 23.16
CA LEU A 79 15.49 -0.21 21.94
C LEU A 79 14.57 0.37 20.85
N TYR A 80 13.43 -0.30 20.61
CA TYR A 80 12.51 0.07 19.54
C TYR A 80 11.27 0.83 20.01
N LYS A 81 11.17 1.18 21.31
CA LYS A 81 9.96 1.77 21.92
C LYS A 81 9.50 3.08 21.26
N ASN A 82 10.44 3.89 20.80
CA ASN A 82 10.18 5.19 20.18
C ASN A 82 10.23 5.14 18.65
N ILE A 83 10.43 3.96 18.06
CA ILE A 83 10.29 3.78 16.62
C ILE A 83 8.80 3.77 16.33
N LYS A 84 8.26 4.97 16.10
CA LYS A 84 6.97 5.09 15.43
C LYS A 84 7.21 4.65 13.99
N PRO A 85 6.49 3.65 13.46
CA PRO A 85 6.48 3.49 12.02
C PRO A 85 6.11 4.85 11.45
N LYS A 86 6.93 5.38 10.54
CA LYS A 86 6.33 6.22 9.52
C LYS A 86 5.29 5.31 8.87
N LYS A 87 4.01 5.44 9.26
CA LYS A 87 2.93 5.25 8.29
C LYS A 87 3.44 5.93 7.02
N PRO A 88 3.32 5.30 5.83
CA PRO A 88 3.75 5.96 4.59
C PRO A 88 3.32 7.40 4.72
N VAL A 89 4.30 8.32 4.76
CA VAL A 89 4.01 9.71 5.10
C VAL A 89 3.17 10.18 3.94
N VAL A 90 1.85 10.10 4.12
CA VAL A 90 0.88 10.76 3.29
C VAL A 90 1.21 12.22 3.55
N LYS A 91 2.06 12.80 2.68
CA LYS A 91 2.37 14.22 2.71
C LYS A 91 1.04 14.94 2.87
N LEU A 92 0.94 15.88 3.79
CA LEU A 92 -0.24 16.73 3.83
C LEU A 92 -0.21 17.54 2.52
N GLY A 93 -1.12 17.20 1.59
CA GLY A 93 -1.04 17.52 0.15
C GLY A 93 -0.84 16.31 -0.78
N ALA A 94 -0.91 15.07 -0.28
CA ALA A 94 -0.78 13.85 -1.07
C ALA A 94 -1.95 13.75 -2.05
N TYR A 95 -1.59 13.66 -3.33
CA TYR A 95 -2.52 13.38 -4.40
C TYR A 95 -3.21 12.03 -4.14
N ASN A 96 -4.49 12.08 -3.80
CA ASN A 96 -5.31 10.88 -3.72
C ASN A 96 -5.97 10.71 -5.08
N PHE A 97 -5.78 9.54 -5.70
CA PHE A 97 -6.37 9.22 -7.00
C PHE A 97 -7.90 9.35 -6.97
N VAL A 98 -8.52 8.88 -5.88
CA VAL A 98 -9.92 9.13 -5.54
C VAL A 98 -9.98 10.00 -4.31
N HIS A 99 -10.66 11.14 -4.42
CA HIS A 99 -10.73 12.09 -3.31
C HIS A 99 -11.41 11.44 -2.07
N PRO A 100 -10.85 11.60 -0.84
CA PRO A 100 -11.40 10.96 0.36
C PRO A 100 -12.87 11.32 0.66
N ALA A 101 -13.30 12.53 0.30
CA ALA A 101 -14.71 12.93 0.43
C ALA A 101 -15.64 12.07 -0.43
N ARG A 102 -15.23 11.72 -1.66
CA ARG A 102 -16.00 10.83 -2.55
C ARG A 102 -16.18 9.45 -1.96
N ILE A 103 -15.10 8.88 -1.41
CA ILE A 103 -15.17 7.57 -0.73
C ILE A 103 -16.12 7.63 0.47
N LYS A 104 -16.09 8.73 1.24
CA LYS A 104 -17.00 8.92 2.37
C LYS A 104 -18.46 9.05 1.93
N GLU A 105 -18.73 9.76 0.85
CA GLU A 105 -20.07 9.85 0.23
C GLU A 105 -20.59 8.47 -0.17
N LEU A 106 -19.78 7.70 -0.91
CA LEU A 106 -20.15 6.34 -1.34
C LEU A 106 -20.41 5.42 -0.14
N LYS A 107 -19.57 5.47 0.90
CA LYS A 107 -19.78 4.67 2.12
C LYS A 107 -21.04 5.02 2.90
N ALA A 108 -21.55 6.25 2.76
CA ALA A 108 -22.73 6.72 3.46
C ALA A 108 -24.04 6.38 2.73
N LEU A 109 -23.98 5.89 1.49
CA LEU A 109 -25.15 5.48 0.73
C LEU A 109 -25.87 4.34 1.43
N LYS A 110 -27.20 4.47 1.53
CA LYS A 110 -28.11 3.40 1.96
C LYS A 110 -28.97 3.03 0.76
N ASN A 111 -28.38 2.30 -0.18
CA ASN A 111 -29.07 1.83 -1.38
C ASN A 111 -29.47 0.36 -1.20
N THR A 112 -30.71 0.02 -1.57
CA THR A 112 -31.24 -1.35 -1.46
C THR A 112 -31.03 -2.19 -2.70
N ASP A 113 -30.77 -1.56 -3.84
CA ASP A 113 -30.74 -2.21 -5.15
C ASP A 113 -29.34 -2.69 -5.50
N PHE A 114 -28.30 -1.98 -5.03
CA PHE A 114 -26.90 -2.33 -5.28
C PHE A 114 -26.05 -2.32 -4.01
N ASP A 115 -25.35 -3.44 -3.76
CA ASP A 115 -24.24 -3.49 -2.81
C ASP A 115 -22.96 -2.98 -3.48
N ILE A 116 -22.55 -1.76 -3.09
CA ILE A 116 -21.35 -1.09 -3.62
C ILE A 116 -20.10 -1.31 -2.76
N SER A 117 -20.12 -2.25 -1.82
CA SER A 117 -18.96 -2.54 -0.94
C SER A 117 -17.70 -2.84 -1.75
N LYS A 118 -17.85 -3.54 -2.88
CA LYS A 118 -16.74 -3.85 -3.79
C LYS A 118 -16.21 -2.62 -4.51
N LEU A 119 -17.09 -1.73 -4.99
CA LEU A 119 -16.70 -0.46 -5.60
C LEU A 119 -15.92 0.42 -4.60
N VAL A 120 -16.43 0.57 -3.37
CA VAL A 120 -15.75 1.31 -2.31
C VAL A 120 -14.37 0.74 -2.06
N ARG A 121 -14.26 -0.60 -1.99
CA ARG A 121 -12.98 -1.27 -1.78
C ARG A 121 -12.00 -1.01 -2.93
N PHE A 122 -12.47 -1.04 -4.18
CA PHE A 122 -11.64 -0.68 -5.33
C PHE A 122 -11.11 0.75 -5.24
N CYS A 123 -11.93 1.73 -4.84
CA CYS A 123 -11.46 3.11 -4.66
C CYS A 123 -10.38 3.24 -3.58
N GLU A 124 -10.50 2.50 -2.48
CA GLU A 124 -9.49 2.49 -1.41
C GLU A 124 -8.18 1.83 -1.86
N GLU A 125 -8.27 0.68 -2.53
CA GLU A 125 -7.10 -0.01 -3.07
C GLU A 125 -6.41 0.79 -4.16
N LEU A 126 -7.17 1.52 -4.98
CA LEU A 126 -6.63 2.41 -6.01
C LEU A 126 -5.82 3.56 -5.41
N ASN A 127 -6.29 4.15 -4.31
CA ASN A 127 -5.52 5.16 -3.58
C ASN A 127 -4.21 4.58 -3.01
N ILE A 128 -4.26 3.38 -2.44
CA ILE A 128 -3.07 2.71 -1.90
C ILE A 128 -2.08 2.43 -3.04
N ALA A 129 -2.54 1.77 -4.11
CA ALA A 129 -1.71 1.40 -5.26
C ALA A 129 -1.03 2.63 -5.88
N PHE A 130 -1.77 3.72 -6.09
CA PHE A 130 -1.18 4.94 -6.64
C PHE A 130 -0.18 5.59 -5.68
N SER A 131 -0.51 5.66 -4.38
CA SER A 131 0.39 6.24 -3.36
C SER A 131 1.69 5.43 -3.15
N CYS A 132 1.65 4.13 -3.46
CA CYS A 132 2.79 3.22 -3.40
C CYS A 132 3.49 3.07 -4.76
N GLU A 133 3.15 3.90 -5.75
CA GLU A 133 3.73 3.87 -7.10
C GLU A 133 3.55 2.51 -7.82
N CYS A 134 2.52 1.74 -7.44
CA CYS A 134 2.16 0.46 -8.08
C CYS A 134 1.37 0.69 -9.38
N TYR A 135 1.96 1.38 -10.35
CA TYR A 135 1.25 1.91 -11.52
C TYR A 135 0.62 0.85 -12.43
N LEU A 136 1.22 -0.34 -12.55
CA LEU A 136 0.59 -1.46 -13.26
C LEU A 136 -0.73 -1.86 -12.60
N SER A 137 -0.74 -1.98 -11.26
CA SER A 137 -1.93 -2.28 -10.47
C SER A 137 -2.96 -1.15 -10.54
N THR A 138 -2.53 0.11 -10.55
CA THR A 138 -3.42 1.28 -10.73
C THR A 138 -4.23 1.16 -12.02
N ALA A 139 -3.58 0.87 -13.15
CA ALA A 139 -4.28 0.71 -14.43
C ALA A 139 -5.30 -0.45 -14.40
N MET A 140 -4.93 -1.57 -13.79
CA MET A 140 -5.80 -2.73 -13.64
C MET A 140 -7.01 -2.46 -12.73
N LEU A 141 -6.83 -1.67 -11.67
CA LEU A 141 -7.91 -1.28 -10.77
C LEU A 141 -8.89 -0.31 -11.43
N VAL A 142 -8.42 0.66 -12.21
CA VAL A 142 -9.31 1.54 -13.01
C VAL A 142 -10.12 0.73 -14.01
N ARG A 143 -9.48 -0.22 -14.70
CA ARG A 143 -10.14 -1.16 -15.61
C ARG A 143 -11.20 -2.01 -14.89
N ALA A 144 -10.90 -2.52 -13.71
CA ALA A 144 -11.81 -3.30 -12.89
C ALA A 144 -13.03 -2.49 -12.41
N ILE A 145 -12.82 -1.22 -12.04
CA ILE A 145 -13.93 -0.30 -11.75
C ILE A 145 -14.80 -0.14 -12.99
N ALA A 146 -14.22 0.21 -14.14
CA ALA A 146 -14.99 0.42 -15.38
C ALA A 146 -15.85 -0.80 -15.78
N ASP A 147 -15.37 -2.03 -15.58
CA ASP A 147 -16.17 -3.25 -15.84
C ASP A 147 -17.24 -3.53 -14.79
N HIS A 148 -17.05 -3.07 -13.55
CA HIS A 148 -17.98 -3.34 -12.46
C HIS A 148 -19.23 -2.45 -12.50
N ILE A 149 -19.10 -1.24 -13.05
CA ILE A 149 -20.11 -0.18 -12.97
C ILE A 149 -21.35 -0.30 -13.88
N PRO A 150 -21.31 -0.85 -15.11
CA PRO A 150 -22.41 -0.74 -16.07
C PRO A 150 -23.82 -1.08 -15.55
N PRO A 151 -24.01 -2.10 -14.69
CA PRO A 151 -25.34 -2.42 -14.16
C PRO A 151 -26.02 -1.28 -13.39
N ILE A 152 -25.26 -0.38 -12.75
CA ILE A 152 -25.81 0.78 -12.03
C ILE A 152 -26.56 1.73 -12.98
N PHE A 153 -26.21 1.71 -14.27
CA PHE A 153 -26.82 2.53 -15.32
C PHE A 153 -27.75 1.75 -16.25
N GLU A 154 -28.13 0.53 -15.87
CA GLU A 154 -28.93 -0.38 -16.70
C GLU A 154 -28.26 -0.64 -18.07
N LYS A 155 -26.94 -0.85 -18.05
CA LYS A 155 -26.10 -1.17 -19.21
C LYS A 155 -25.28 -2.44 -18.95
N ASN A 156 -24.83 -3.08 -20.03
CA ASN A 156 -24.03 -4.29 -19.96
C ASN A 156 -22.52 -4.01 -20.08
N THR A 157 -22.16 -2.90 -20.74
CA THR A 157 -20.76 -2.56 -20.99
C THR A 157 -20.47 -1.11 -20.65
N PHE A 158 -19.22 -0.79 -20.31
CA PHE A 158 -18.84 0.59 -20.05
C PHE A 158 -18.93 1.47 -21.31
N THR A 159 -18.74 0.88 -22.48
CA THR A 159 -18.94 1.56 -23.76
C THR A 159 -20.41 1.98 -23.95
N GLU A 160 -21.38 1.15 -23.56
CA GLU A 160 -22.79 1.55 -23.53
C GLU A 160 -23.06 2.71 -22.58
N VAL A 161 -22.45 2.73 -21.38
CA VAL A 161 -22.53 3.85 -20.44
C VAL A 161 -22.03 5.13 -21.09
N SER A 162 -20.84 5.08 -21.70
CA SER A 162 -20.19 6.25 -22.34
C SER A 162 -20.97 6.82 -23.53
N ASN A 163 -21.83 6.03 -24.17
CA ASN A 163 -22.60 6.45 -25.34
C ASN A 163 -24.03 6.86 -25.00
N ASN A 164 -24.65 6.22 -24.00
CA ASN A 164 -26.10 6.25 -23.81
C ASN A 164 -26.55 6.83 -22.47
N HIS A 165 -25.67 7.06 -21.48
CA HIS A 165 -26.04 7.61 -20.18
C HIS A 165 -25.57 9.07 -20.01
N GLY A 166 -26.34 9.87 -19.28
CA GLY A 166 -25.92 11.21 -18.82
C GLY A 166 -25.86 12.32 -19.89
N SER A 167 -25.36 13.48 -19.47
CA SER A 167 -25.23 14.66 -20.30
C SER A 167 -24.17 14.49 -21.41
N LYS A 168 -24.13 15.41 -22.39
CA LYS A 168 -23.09 15.41 -23.42
C LYS A 168 -21.68 15.41 -22.82
N SER A 169 -21.42 16.28 -21.84
CA SER A 169 -20.12 16.40 -21.18
C SER A 169 -19.76 15.16 -20.36
N PHE A 170 -20.74 14.56 -19.67
CA PHE A 170 -20.52 13.30 -18.97
C PHE A 170 -20.08 12.20 -19.95
N LYS A 171 -20.80 12.05 -21.07
CA LYS A 171 -20.46 11.07 -22.10
C LYS A 171 -19.07 11.27 -22.69
N GLU A 172 -18.68 12.52 -22.95
CA GLU A 172 -17.33 12.83 -23.44
C GLU A 172 -16.25 12.43 -22.43
N SER A 173 -16.44 12.72 -21.14
CA SER A 173 -15.53 12.27 -20.07
C SER A 173 -15.48 10.73 -19.96
N MET A 174 -16.63 10.04 -20.03
CA MET A 174 -16.65 8.58 -20.00
C MET A 174 -16.00 7.94 -21.21
N LYS A 175 -16.11 8.57 -22.39
CA LYS A 175 -15.38 8.12 -23.59
C LYS A 175 -13.88 8.29 -23.44
N ASN A 176 -13.42 9.37 -22.81
CA ASN A 176 -12.00 9.57 -22.51
C ASN A 176 -11.49 8.47 -21.56
N LEU A 177 -12.23 8.23 -20.47
CA LEU A 177 -11.93 7.18 -19.52
C LEU A 177 -11.90 5.80 -20.19
N ASP A 178 -12.95 5.43 -20.93
CA ASP A 178 -13.07 4.12 -21.60
C ASP A 178 -11.93 3.91 -22.60
N ASN A 179 -11.68 4.89 -23.47
CA ASN A 179 -10.70 4.73 -24.55
C ASN A 179 -9.25 4.68 -24.05
N SER A 180 -8.88 5.56 -23.12
CA SER A 180 -7.50 5.59 -22.62
C SER A 180 -7.23 4.49 -21.61
N SER A 181 -8.04 4.39 -20.55
CA SER A 181 -7.75 3.45 -19.45
C SER A 181 -7.83 2.00 -19.90
N ARG A 182 -8.79 1.63 -20.76
CA ARG A 182 -8.90 0.27 -21.30
C ARG A 182 -7.68 -0.10 -22.12
N LYS A 183 -7.28 0.74 -23.09
CA LYS A 183 -6.11 0.45 -23.95
C LYS A 183 -4.81 0.34 -23.16
N ILE A 184 -4.62 1.20 -22.16
CA ILE A 184 -3.42 1.19 -21.31
C ILE A 184 -3.41 -0.06 -20.42
N SER A 185 -4.53 -0.38 -19.77
CA SER A 185 -4.65 -1.60 -18.95
C SER A 185 -4.50 -2.87 -19.78
N ASP A 186 -5.13 -2.96 -20.95
CA ASP A 186 -5.06 -4.14 -21.82
C ASP A 186 -3.63 -4.36 -22.32
N SER A 187 -2.89 -3.28 -22.63
CA SER A 187 -1.47 -3.36 -22.95
C SER A 187 -0.67 -3.96 -21.78
N HIS A 188 -0.94 -3.55 -20.54
CA HIS A 188 -0.27 -4.10 -19.36
C HIS A 188 -0.66 -5.55 -19.02
N LEU A 189 -1.89 -5.97 -19.34
CA LEU A 189 -2.40 -7.31 -19.06
C LEU A 189 -2.01 -8.35 -20.12
N HIS A 190 -1.92 -7.95 -21.39
CA HIS A 190 -1.81 -8.88 -22.51
C HIS A 190 -0.46 -8.86 -23.22
N THR A 191 0.35 -7.82 -23.05
CA THR A 191 1.67 -7.77 -23.69
C THR A 191 2.62 -8.77 -23.04
N GLN A 192 3.25 -9.62 -23.85
CA GLN A 192 4.28 -10.56 -23.41
C GLN A 192 5.62 -9.85 -23.13
N ILE A 193 6.48 -10.47 -22.30
CA ILE A 193 7.80 -9.95 -21.96
C ILE A 193 8.66 -9.67 -23.20
N ARG A 194 9.27 -8.47 -23.26
CA ARG A 194 10.17 -8.06 -24.35
C ARG A 194 11.62 -7.99 -23.86
N LYS A 195 12.56 -7.89 -24.81
CA LYS A 195 14.01 -7.77 -24.53
C LYS A 195 14.37 -6.54 -23.70
N LYS A 196 13.59 -5.46 -23.83
CA LYS A 196 13.73 -4.21 -23.09
C LYS A 196 12.34 -3.72 -22.72
N GLU A 197 12.16 -3.32 -21.48
CA GLU A 197 10.90 -2.79 -20.97
C GLU A 197 11.05 -1.35 -20.49
N VAL A 198 9.94 -0.63 -20.51
CA VAL A 198 9.79 0.68 -19.89
C VAL A 198 8.59 0.58 -18.96
N LEU A 199 8.81 0.90 -17.69
CA LEU A 199 7.74 0.86 -16.69
C LEU A 199 6.85 2.09 -16.82
N PRO A 200 5.54 1.95 -16.55
CA PRO A 200 4.67 3.10 -16.50
C PRO A 200 5.01 4.01 -15.32
N ASN A 201 4.70 5.29 -15.49
CA ASN A 201 4.75 6.29 -14.44
C ASN A 201 3.34 6.81 -14.14
N SER A 202 3.22 7.70 -13.15
CA SER A 202 1.95 8.30 -12.74
C SER A 202 1.16 8.86 -13.92
N ASN A 203 1.80 9.60 -14.83
CA ASN A 203 1.12 10.30 -15.93
C ASN A 203 0.43 9.34 -16.91
N GLN A 204 0.93 8.12 -17.07
CA GLN A 204 0.32 7.14 -17.97
C GLN A 204 -0.93 6.49 -17.39
N VAL A 205 -1.10 6.49 -16.06
CA VAL A 205 -2.18 5.74 -15.40
C VAL A 205 -3.13 6.64 -14.60
N ASP A 206 -2.91 7.96 -14.65
CA ASP A 206 -3.69 8.94 -13.94
C ASP A 206 -4.95 9.35 -14.70
N PHE A 207 -6.06 8.71 -14.33
CA PHE A 207 -7.40 8.97 -14.85
C PHE A 207 -8.32 9.56 -13.78
N SER A 208 -7.76 10.17 -12.74
CA SER A 208 -8.50 10.64 -11.55
C SER A 208 -9.66 11.58 -11.89
N ASN A 209 -9.46 12.48 -12.86
CA ASN A 209 -10.44 13.50 -13.24
C ASN A 209 -11.71 12.85 -13.81
N ASP A 210 -11.57 12.01 -14.85
CA ASP A 210 -12.70 11.33 -15.46
C ASP A 210 -13.31 10.28 -14.52
N LEU A 211 -12.49 9.64 -13.68
CA LEU A 211 -12.98 8.71 -12.67
C LEU A 211 -13.81 9.41 -11.59
N ASP A 212 -13.43 10.61 -11.12
CA ASP A 212 -14.26 11.34 -10.15
C ASP A 212 -15.60 11.76 -10.77
N VAL A 213 -15.62 12.14 -12.06
CA VAL A 213 -16.87 12.41 -12.79
C VAL A 213 -17.79 11.17 -12.79
N LEU A 214 -17.22 9.98 -13.02
CA LEU A 214 -17.96 8.72 -12.94
C LEU A 214 -18.51 8.47 -11.53
N LEU A 215 -17.65 8.57 -10.51
CA LEU A 215 -18.03 8.31 -9.11
C LEU A 215 -19.06 9.32 -8.61
N ALA A 216 -19.01 10.57 -9.08
CA ALA A 216 -20.02 11.59 -8.82
C ALA A 216 -21.39 11.19 -9.34
N GLU A 217 -21.42 10.70 -10.57
CA GLU A 217 -22.66 10.29 -11.22
C GLU A 217 -23.23 9.03 -10.56
N ILE A 218 -22.38 8.07 -10.18
CA ILE A 218 -22.79 6.89 -9.39
C ILE A 218 -23.43 7.33 -8.06
N TYR A 219 -22.76 8.22 -7.33
CA TYR A 219 -23.31 8.74 -6.07
C TYR A 219 -24.65 9.44 -6.30
N ARG A 220 -24.79 10.24 -7.37
CA ARG A 220 -26.05 10.91 -7.72
C ARG A 220 -27.19 9.93 -8.04
N VAL A 221 -26.89 8.85 -8.77
CA VAL A 221 -27.89 7.86 -9.18
C VAL A 221 -28.34 6.98 -8.01
N LEU A 222 -27.45 6.69 -7.06
CA LEU A 222 -27.72 5.78 -5.95
C LEU A 222 -28.20 6.45 -4.65
N LYS A 223 -28.13 7.79 -4.57
CA LYS A 223 -28.50 8.59 -3.39
C LYS A 223 -30.01 8.69 -3.18
#